data_AF-A0A326QM69-F1
#
_entry.id   AF-A0A326QM69-F1
#
_cell.length_a   1.000
_cell.length_b   1.000
_cell.length_c   1.000
_cell.angle_alpha   90.00
_cell.angle_beta   90.00
_cell.angle_gamma   90.00
#
_symmetry.space_group_name_H-M   'P 1'
#
loop_
_entity.id
_entity.type
_entity.pdbx_description
1 polymer ?
#
loop_
_entity_poly.entity_id
_entity_poly.type
_entity_poly.pdbx_seq_one_letter_code
_entity_poly.pdbx_strand_id
1 'polypeptide(L)'
;MRALANCSGAIVGLLLIISGGLIRVAVAMPFVDGGYALRELPVTAQVPALLLTALVCGPRPALLAAVAYLSLGLLVLPVFHTGGGMAYLLDPGFGFLAGFIPAAWLSGRLASQPGMGELLRLMGAALFGLGVIQLCGLAYLLLGGLVGRWGGGLGDLLLAYSLGPLLPQLMLCCAVAVLAVPLRRLLLVSS
;
A
#
# COMPACT_ATOMS: atom_id res chain seq x y z
N MET A 1 -13.30 -22.01 -12.45
CA MET A 1 -13.51 -20.56 -12.64
C MET A 1 -12.98 -19.71 -11.49
N ARG A 2 -13.33 -19.97 -10.21
CA ARG A 2 -12.85 -19.17 -9.05
C ARG A 2 -11.31 -19.11 -8.92
N ALA A 3 -10.60 -20.20 -9.21
CA ALA A 3 -9.14 -20.22 -9.18
C ALA A 3 -8.52 -19.29 -10.23
N LEU A 4 -9.03 -19.31 -11.47
CA LEU A 4 -8.56 -18.43 -12.55
C LEU A 4 -8.79 -16.95 -12.22
N ALA A 5 -9.96 -16.60 -11.67
CA ALA A 5 -10.25 -15.24 -11.22
C ALA A 5 -9.31 -14.78 -10.09
N ASN A 6 -8.95 -15.69 -9.18
CA ASN A 6 -7.99 -15.35 -8.13
C ASN A 6 -6.58 -15.14 -8.68
N CYS A 7 -6.16 -15.97 -9.64
CA CYS A 7 -4.85 -15.85 -10.28
C CYS A 7 -4.74 -14.57 -11.11
N SER A 8 -5.77 -14.26 -11.93
CA SER A 8 -5.76 -13.02 -12.72
C SER A 8 -5.77 -11.78 -11.83
N GLY A 9 -6.59 -11.76 -10.77
CA GLY A 9 -6.58 -10.68 -9.78
C GLY A 9 -5.25 -10.53 -9.07
N ALA A 10 -4.56 -11.64 -8.77
CA ALA A 10 -3.25 -11.61 -8.12
C ALA A 10 -2.17 -11.06 -9.07
N ILE A 11 -2.19 -11.44 -10.34
CA ILE A 11 -1.25 -10.92 -11.36
C ILE A 11 -1.47 -9.43 -11.57
N VAL A 12 -2.73 -9.01 -11.77
CA VAL A 12 -3.06 -7.58 -11.91
C VAL A 12 -2.64 -6.80 -10.68
N GLY A 13 -2.94 -7.33 -9.48
CA GLY A 13 -2.52 -6.73 -8.23
C GLY A 13 -1.01 -6.59 -8.08
N LEU A 14 -0.26 -7.63 -8.44
CA LEU A 14 1.20 -7.61 -8.41
C LEU A 14 1.75 -6.53 -9.36
N LEU A 15 1.24 -6.47 -10.59
CA LEU A 15 1.64 -5.47 -11.58
C LEU A 15 1.31 -4.05 -11.12
N LEU A 16 0.15 -3.85 -10.47
CA LEU A 16 -0.23 -2.57 -9.87
C LEU A 16 0.72 -2.18 -8.73
N ILE A 17 1.10 -3.10 -7.85
CA ILE A 17 2.04 -2.82 -6.75
C ILE A 17 3.42 -2.45 -7.30
N ILE A 18 3.93 -3.20 -8.28
CA ILE A 18 5.22 -2.91 -8.92
C ILE A 18 5.18 -1.54 -9.59
N SER A 19 4.19 -1.31 -10.46
CA SER A 19 4.02 -0.03 -11.17
C SER A 19 3.83 1.13 -10.21
N GLY A 20 3.04 0.93 -9.14
CA GLY A 20 2.79 1.93 -8.11
C GLY A 20 4.04 2.28 -7.30
N GLY A 21 4.96 1.32 -7.12
CA GLY A 21 6.27 1.56 -6.51
C GLY A 21 7.19 2.46 -7.35
N LEU A 22 7.00 2.48 -8.67
CA LEU A 22 7.77 3.32 -9.59
C LEU A 22 7.19 4.74 -9.74
N ILE A 23 5.93 4.94 -9.37
CA ILE A 23 5.23 6.22 -9.49
C ILE A 23 5.35 6.99 -8.17
N ARG A 24 6.10 8.09 -8.20
CA ARG A 24 6.13 9.08 -7.12
C ARG A 24 4.88 9.96 -7.18
N VAL A 25 4.28 10.21 -6.02
CA VAL A 25 3.13 11.10 -5.94
C VAL A 25 3.63 12.53 -5.79
N ALA A 26 3.11 13.44 -6.60
CA ALA A 26 3.43 14.86 -6.54
C ALA A 26 2.15 15.69 -6.42
N VAL A 27 2.25 16.83 -5.73
CA VAL A 27 1.20 17.83 -5.68
C VAL A 27 1.57 19.01 -6.57
N ALA A 28 0.64 19.46 -7.40
CA ALA A 28 0.79 20.69 -8.16
C ALA A 28 0.45 21.88 -7.25
N MET A 29 1.45 22.66 -6.87
CA MET A 29 1.26 23.88 -6.10
C MET A 29 1.19 25.08 -7.03
N PRO A 30 0.11 25.87 -6.99
CA PRO A 30 0.00 27.09 -7.79
C PRO A 30 0.95 28.16 -7.24
N PHE A 31 1.68 28.80 -8.14
CA PHE A 31 2.41 30.04 -7.85
C PHE A 31 1.52 31.26 -8.03
N VAL A 32 1.88 32.33 -7.33
CA VAL A 32 1.21 33.64 -7.41
C VAL A 32 1.27 34.20 -8.84
N ASP A 33 2.29 33.85 -9.62
CA ASP A 33 2.47 34.32 -11.00
C ASP A 33 1.73 33.46 -12.06
N GLY A 34 0.85 32.55 -11.64
CA GLY A 34 0.03 31.72 -12.54
C GLY A 34 0.70 30.44 -13.07
N GLY A 35 1.92 30.11 -12.60
CA GLY A 35 2.58 28.83 -12.87
C GLY A 35 2.21 27.73 -11.87
N TYR A 36 2.58 26.48 -12.16
CA TYR A 36 2.46 25.35 -11.23
C TYR A 36 3.83 24.70 -11.02
N ALA A 37 4.25 24.53 -9.75
CA ALA A 37 5.35 23.63 -9.41
C ALA A 37 4.81 22.26 -9.02
N LEU A 38 5.39 21.21 -9.59
CA LEU A 38 5.20 19.86 -9.09
C LEU A 38 6.15 19.64 -7.92
N ARG A 39 5.61 19.42 -6.72
CA ARG A 39 6.38 19.06 -5.53
C ARG A 39 6.15 17.59 -5.22
N GLU A 40 7.21 16.80 -5.26
CA GLU A 40 7.16 15.40 -4.87
C GLU A 40 6.86 15.27 -3.37
N LEU A 41 5.92 14.37 -3.06
CA LEU A 41 5.59 13.96 -1.71
C LEU A 41 6.45 12.74 -1.34
N PRO A 42 6.73 12.51 -0.05
CA PRO A 42 7.52 11.37 0.42
C PRO A 42 6.74 10.05 0.37
N VAL A 43 5.95 9.82 -0.69
CA VAL A 43 5.09 8.64 -0.89
C VAL A 43 5.06 8.22 -2.35
N THR A 44 4.89 6.91 -2.55
CA THR A 44 4.65 6.30 -3.86
C THR A 44 3.20 5.86 -3.99
N ALA A 45 2.78 5.52 -5.21
CA ALA A 45 1.47 4.94 -5.48
C ALA A 45 1.37 3.45 -5.08
N GLN A 46 2.36 2.91 -4.38
CA GLN A 46 2.44 1.49 -4.06
C GLN A 46 1.40 1.02 -3.04
N VAL A 47 1.27 1.75 -1.91
CA VAL A 47 0.24 1.48 -0.89
C VAL A 47 -1.17 1.58 -1.48
N PRO A 48 -1.55 2.66 -2.21
CA PRO A 48 -2.87 2.72 -2.80
C PRO A 48 -3.10 1.62 -3.86
N ALA A 49 -2.07 1.19 -4.60
CA ALA A 49 -2.19 0.05 -5.52
C ALA A 49 -2.53 -1.27 -4.80
N LEU A 50 -1.88 -1.55 -3.67
CA LEU A 50 -2.19 -2.70 -2.82
C LEU A 50 -3.64 -2.64 -2.31
N LEU A 51 -4.03 -1.50 -1.74
CA LEU A 51 -5.36 -1.31 -1.18
C LEU A 51 -6.43 -1.42 -2.27
N LEU A 52 -6.23 -0.79 -3.44
CA LEU A 52 -7.15 -0.92 -4.57
C LEU A 52 -7.33 -2.39 -4.99
N THR A 53 -6.24 -3.14 -5.05
CA THR A 53 -6.28 -4.59 -5.33
C THR A 53 -7.10 -5.33 -4.27
N ALA A 54 -6.91 -5.02 -2.99
CA ALA A 54 -7.68 -5.63 -1.89
C ALA A 54 -9.18 -5.32 -1.98
N LEU A 55 -9.53 -4.06 -2.23
CA LEU A 55 -10.91 -3.59 -2.30
C LEU A 55 -11.67 -4.15 -3.52
N VAL A 56 -10.98 -4.33 -4.66
CA VAL A 56 -11.60 -4.72 -5.93
C VAL A 56 -11.51 -6.23 -6.17
N CYS A 57 -10.33 -6.84 -5.99
CA CYS A 57 -10.10 -8.26 -6.24
C CYS A 57 -10.38 -9.14 -5.02
N GLY A 58 -10.50 -8.54 -3.82
CA GLY A 58 -10.80 -9.24 -2.58
C GLY A 58 -9.56 -9.80 -1.86
N PRO A 59 -9.77 -10.57 -0.78
CA PRO A 59 -8.70 -10.91 0.17
C PRO A 59 -7.68 -11.90 -0.38
N ARG A 60 -8.11 -12.91 -1.15
CA ARG A 60 -7.20 -13.94 -1.67
C ARG A 60 -6.26 -13.39 -2.74
N PRO A 61 -6.74 -12.67 -3.77
CA PRO A 61 -5.86 -12.20 -4.83
C PRO A 61 -4.88 -11.13 -4.33
N ALA A 62 -5.33 -10.23 -3.46
CA ALA A 62 -4.48 -9.20 -2.87
C ALA A 62 -3.41 -9.80 -1.95
N LEU A 63 -3.74 -10.82 -1.15
CA LEU A 63 -2.77 -11.55 -0.35
C LEU A 63 -1.71 -12.23 -1.23
N LEU A 64 -2.13 -12.92 -2.29
CA LEU A 64 -1.21 -13.56 -3.23
C LEU A 64 -0.31 -12.54 -3.92
N ALA A 65 -0.85 -11.38 -4.33
CA ALA A 65 -0.09 -10.29 -4.92
C ALA A 65 0.96 -9.74 -3.95
N ALA A 66 0.59 -9.51 -2.68
CA ALA A 66 1.50 -9.03 -1.64
C ALA A 66 2.62 -10.02 -1.38
N VAL A 67 2.30 -11.31 -1.21
CA VAL A 67 3.29 -12.38 -1.01
C VAL A 67 4.22 -12.46 -2.22
N ALA A 68 3.68 -12.50 -3.44
CA ALA A 68 4.48 -12.54 -4.66
C ALA A 68 5.40 -11.32 -4.78
N TYR A 69 4.91 -10.12 -4.45
CA TYR A 69 5.72 -8.89 -4.47
C TYR A 69 6.89 -8.98 -3.49
N LEU A 70 6.66 -9.43 -2.26
CA LEU A 70 7.72 -9.61 -1.27
C LEU A 70 8.72 -10.70 -1.70
N SER A 71 8.22 -11.84 -2.19
CA SER A 71 9.08 -12.94 -2.66
C SER A 71 9.96 -12.48 -3.83
N LEU A 72 9.39 -11.75 -4.80
CA LEU A 72 10.15 -11.22 -5.93
C LEU A 72 11.22 -10.23 -5.47
N GLY A 73 10.86 -9.29 -4.60
CA GLY A 73 11.80 -8.28 -4.12
C GLY A 73 12.92 -8.81 -3.23
N LEU A 74 12.67 -9.89 -2.47
CA LEU A 74 13.68 -10.52 -1.63
C LEU A 74 14.57 -11.52 -2.37
N LEU A 75 14.05 -12.22 -3.38
CA LEU A 75 14.72 -13.39 -3.97
C LEU A 75 15.16 -13.20 -5.43
N VAL A 76 14.48 -12.35 -6.21
CA VAL A 76 14.58 -12.40 -7.68
C VAL A 76 14.97 -11.06 -8.30
N LEU A 77 14.26 -9.98 -7.97
CA LEU A 77 14.35 -8.71 -8.68
C LEU A 77 14.45 -7.53 -7.69
N PRO A 78 15.21 -6.47 -7.99
CA PRO A 78 15.30 -5.28 -7.15
C PRO A 78 14.08 -4.35 -7.34
N VAL A 79 12.90 -4.80 -6.90
CA VAL A 79 11.63 -4.07 -7.06
C VAL A 79 11.26 -3.17 -5.87
N PHE A 80 12.07 -3.16 -4.81
CA PHE A 80 11.88 -2.30 -3.64
C PHE A 80 12.56 -0.94 -3.84
N HIS A 81 12.20 0.04 -3.01
CA HIS A 81 12.61 1.43 -3.22
C HIS A 81 14.14 1.63 -3.26
N THR A 82 14.88 0.90 -2.42
CA THR A 82 16.36 0.95 -2.35
C THR A 82 17.02 -0.28 -2.99
N GLY A 83 16.29 -1.03 -3.82
CA GLY A 83 16.80 -2.21 -4.53
C GLY A 83 16.03 -3.48 -4.20
N GLY A 84 16.71 -4.52 -3.72
CA GLY A 84 16.10 -5.79 -3.34
C GLY A 84 17.10 -6.71 -2.65
N GLY A 85 16.71 -7.97 -2.45
CA GLY A 85 17.52 -8.99 -1.81
C GLY A 85 17.28 -9.13 -0.32
N MET A 86 17.85 -10.17 0.28
CA MET A 86 17.67 -10.50 1.70
C MET A 86 18.20 -9.43 2.66
N ALA A 87 19.18 -8.62 2.25
CA ALA A 87 19.66 -7.50 3.06
C ALA A 87 18.56 -6.46 3.33
N TYR A 88 17.54 -6.39 2.47
CA TYR A 88 16.39 -5.50 2.65
C TYR A 88 15.58 -5.84 3.90
N LEU A 89 15.68 -7.07 4.43
CA LEU A 89 15.09 -7.43 5.73
C LEU A 89 15.62 -6.57 6.88
N LEU A 90 16.75 -5.89 6.68
CA LEU A 90 17.35 -5.00 7.67
C LEU A 90 17.00 -3.52 7.44
N ASP A 91 16.38 -3.18 6.30
CA ASP A 91 15.97 -1.83 5.96
C ASP A 91 14.87 -1.33 6.92
N PRO A 92 14.87 -0.05 7.36
CA PRO A 92 13.82 0.52 8.21
C PRO A 92 12.42 0.44 7.60
N GLY A 93 12.30 0.57 6.28
CA GLY A 93 11.04 0.54 5.55
C GLY A 93 10.44 -0.86 5.41
N PHE A 94 11.22 -1.92 5.62
CA PHE A 94 10.76 -3.30 5.42
C PHE A 94 9.52 -3.67 6.22
N GLY A 95 9.38 -3.15 7.46
CA GLY A 95 8.23 -3.42 8.31
C GLY A 95 6.89 -2.99 7.69
N PHE A 96 6.89 -1.89 6.94
CA PHE A 96 5.70 -1.41 6.21
C PHE A 96 5.37 -2.34 5.05
N LEU A 97 6.40 -2.84 4.37
CA LEU A 97 6.25 -3.79 3.28
C LEU A 97 5.75 -5.16 3.76
N ALA A 98 6.29 -5.66 4.88
CA ALA A 98 5.78 -6.86 5.55
C ALA A 98 4.30 -6.68 5.96
N GLY A 99 3.91 -5.47 6.36
CA GLY A 99 2.53 -5.07 6.64
C GLY A 99 1.57 -5.20 5.45
N PHE A 100 2.06 -5.29 4.21
CA PHE A 100 1.20 -5.47 3.04
C PHE A 100 0.43 -6.79 3.10
N ILE A 101 1.04 -7.86 3.61
CA ILE A 101 0.44 -9.18 3.69
C ILE A 101 -0.84 -9.16 4.57
N PRO A 102 -0.77 -8.78 5.86
CA PRO A 102 -1.97 -8.72 6.69
C PRO A 102 -2.96 -7.65 6.22
N ALA A 103 -2.48 -6.48 5.75
CA ALA A 103 -3.36 -5.41 5.28
C ALA A 103 -4.18 -5.82 4.04
N ALA A 104 -3.55 -6.50 3.08
CA ALA A 104 -4.21 -6.98 1.87
C ALA A 104 -5.35 -7.94 2.19
N TRP A 105 -5.10 -8.91 3.08
CA TRP A 105 -6.12 -9.88 3.47
C TRP A 105 -7.22 -9.24 4.31
N LEU A 106 -6.86 -8.45 5.33
CA LEU A 106 -7.82 -7.83 6.25
C LEU A 106 -8.71 -6.81 5.56
N SER A 107 -8.11 -5.88 4.81
CA SER A 107 -8.86 -4.86 4.05
C SER A 107 -9.72 -5.51 2.97
N GLY A 108 -9.20 -6.49 2.24
CA GLY A 108 -9.98 -7.20 1.22
C GLY A 108 -11.14 -8.01 1.81
N ARG A 109 -10.94 -8.62 2.99
CA ARG A 109 -12.00 -9.36 3.69
C ARG A 109 -13.08 -8.42 4.19
N LEU A 110 -12.72 -7.24 4.68
CA LEU A 110 -13.65 -6.20 5.09
C LEU A 110 -14.44 -5.65 3.89
N ALA A 111 -13.78 -5.36 2.77
CA ALA A 111 -14.42 -4.88 1.54
C ALA A 111 -15.33 -5.92 0.87
N SER A 112 -15.17 -7.20 1.21
CA SER A 112 -16.00 -8.32 0.72
C SER A 112 -17.25 -8.58 1.58
N GLN A 113 -17.48 -7.80 2.64
CA GLN A 113 -18.70 -7.94 3.44
C GLN A 113 -19.94 -7.40 2.70
N PRO A 114 -21.16 -7.89 3.02
CA PRO A 114 -22.39 -7.39 2.41
C PRO A 114 -22.57 -5.87 2.58
N GLY A 115 -22.97 -5.19 1.51
CA GLY A 115 -23.22 -3.76 1.51
C GLY A 115 -21.94 -2.91 1.45
N MET A 116 -20.82 -3.45 0.96
CA MET A 116 -19.55 -2.73 0.78
C MET A 116 -19.43 -2.03 -0.59
N GLY A 117 -20.54 -1.82 -1.30
CA GLY A 117 -20.58 -1.04 -2.55
C GLY A 117 -20.51 0.49 -2.39
N GLU A 118 -20.63 1.01 -1.17
CA GLU A 118 -20.67 2.45 -0.90
C GLU A 118 -19.28 3.06 -0.74
N LEU A 119 -19.11 4.31 -1.23
CA LEU A 119 -17.84 5.03 -1.19
C LEU A 119 -17.26 5.13 0.23
N LEU A 120 -18.06 5.55 1.20
CA LEU A 120 -17.61 5.74 2.59
C LEU A 120 -17.15 4.43 3.23
N ARG A 121 -17.84 3.33 2.93
CA ARG A 121 -17.52 2.01 3.46
C ARG A 121 -16.21 1.48 2.87
N LEU A 122 -16.02 1.67 1.56
CA LEU A 122 -14.76 1.36 0.88
C LEU A 122 -13.60 2.21 1.39
N MET A 123 -13.83 3.52 1.60
CA MET A 123 -12.85 4.40 2.22
C MET A 123 -12.47 3.92 3.62
N GLY A 124 -13.44 3.53 4.44
CA GLY A 124 -13.17 2.92 5.75
C GLY A 124 -12.33 1.65 5.66
N ALA A 125 -12.59 0.78 4.67
CA ALA A 125 -11.79 -0.43 4.46
C ALA A 125 -10.35 -0.13 4.00
N ALA A 126 -10.15 0.89 3.15
CA ALA A 126 -8.83 1.35 2.74
C ALA A 126 -8.04 1.96 3.91
N LEU A 127 -8.68 2.84 4.69
CA LEU A 127 -8.10 3.45 5.89
C LEU A 127 -7.71 2.40 6.93
N PHE A 128 -8.56 1.39 7.14
CA PHE A 128 -8.24 0.27 8.01
C PHE A 128 -7.00 -0.50 7.52
N GLY A 129 -6.93 -0.79 6.23
CA GLY A 129 -5.74 -1.42 5.62
C GLY A 129 -4.47 -0.58 5.80
N LEU A 130 -4.55 0.74 5.57
CA LEU A 130 -3.44 1.65 5.83
C LEU A 130 -3.01 1.61 7.31
N GLY A 131 -3.97 1.60 8.25
CA GLY A 131 -3.70 1.46 9.68
C GLY A 131 -2.94 0.19 10.02
N VAL A 132 -3.29 -0.94 9.39
CA VAL A 132 -2.56 -2.22 9.55
C VAL A 132 -1.12 -2.11 9.04
N ILE A 133 -0.90 -1.49 7.87
CA ILE A 133 0.45 -1.27 7.32
C ILE A 133 1.28 -0.42 8.29
N GLN A 134 0.71 0.70 8.76
CA GLN A 134 1.39 1.60 9.71
C GLN A 134 1.72 0.87 11.01
N LEU A 135 0.80 0.06 11.55
CA LEU A 135 1.03 -0.70 12.77
C LEU A 135 2.17 -1.71 12.63
N CYS A 136 2.23 -2.44 11.50
CA CYS A 136 3.33 -3.35 11.22
C CYS A 136 4.68 -2.62 11.06
N GLY A 137 4.70 -1.50 10.34
CA GLY A 137 5.90 -0.68 10.16
C GLY A 137 6.41 -0.09 11.47
N LEU A 138 5.51 0.50 12.26
CA LEU A 138 5.82 1.03 13.59
C LEU A 138 6.33 -0.05 14.52
N ALA A 139 5.67 -1.23 14.59
CA ALA A 139 6.13 -2.33 15.41
C ALA A 139 7.56 -2.75 15.04
N TYR A 140 7.88 -2.85 13.74
CA TYR A 140 9.20 -3.21 13.27
C TYR A 140 10.28 -2.15 13.59
N LEU A 141 9.96 -0.85 13.43
CA LEU A 141 10.86 0.24 13.81
C LEU A 141 11.10 0.24 15.33
N LEU A 142 10.06 0.11 16.14
CA LEU A 142 10.19 0.09 17.60
C LEU A 142 11.01 -1.11 18.07
N LEU A 143 10.73 -2.32 17.57
CA LEU A 143 11.51 -3.52 17.89
C LEU A 143 12.99 -3.38 17.47
N GLY A 144 13.24 -2.84 16.27
CA GLY A 144 14.61 -2.54 15.84
C GLY A 144 15.32 -1.52 16.75
N GLY A 145 14.58 -0.54 17.27
CA GLY A 145 15.09 0.46 18.19
C GLY A 145 15.45 -0.13 19.54
N LEU A 146 14.62 -1.02 20.08
CA LEU A 146 14.87 -1.72 21.34
C LEU A 146 16.14 -2.58 21.30
N VAL A 147 16.47 -3.15 20.14
CA VAL A 147 17.71 -3.95 19.95
C VAL A 147 18.89 -3.07 19.53
N GLY A 148 18.73 -1.74 19.51
CA GLY A 148 19.81 -0.78 19.21
C GLY A 148 20.19 -0.69 17.72
N ARG A 149 19.38 -1.25 16.82
CA ARG A 149 19.70 -1.34 15.39
C ARG A 149 19.81 0.02 14.68
N TRP A 150 19.12 1.03 15.20
CA TRP A 150 19.00 2.34 14.54
C TRP A 150 19.97 3.41 15.05
N GLY A 151 20.91 3.06 15.94
CA GLY A 151 21.96 3.97 16.40
C GLY A 151 21.45 5.29 17.01
N GLY A 152 20.24 5.29 17.59
CA GLY A 152 19.61 6.49 18.18
C GLY A 152 18.72 7.30 17.23
N GLY A 153 18.71 7.02 15.93
CA GLY A 153 17.92 7.73 14.91
C GLY A 153 16.45 7.31 14.80
N LEU A 154 15.87 6.67 15.82
CA LEU A 154 14.50 6.15 15.77
C LEU A 154 13.46 7.27 15.54
N GLY A 155 13.67 8.45 16.15
CA GLY A 155 12.76 9.59 15.98
C GLY A 155 12.67 10.04 14.53
N ASP A 156 13.82 10.17 13.86
CA ASP A 156 13.89 10.56 12.45
C ASP A 156 13.25 9.51 11.54
N LEU A 157 13.45 8.23 11.84
CA LEU A 157 12.80 7.13 11.10
C LEU A 157 11.27 7.15 11.27
N LEU A 158 10.76 7.41 12.48
CA LEU A 158 9.32 7.53 12.72
C LEU A 158 8.73 8.73 11.96
N LEU A 159 9.45 9.85 11.90
CA LEU A 159 9.04 11.00 11.12
C LEU A 159 9.07 10.72 9.61
N ALA A 160 10.13 10.12 9.11
CA ALA A 160 10.33 9.88 7.68
C ALA A 160 9.41 8.80 7.10
N TYR A 161 9.18 7.70 7.84
CA TYR A 161 8.41 6.56 7.33
C TYR A 161 6.96 6.52 7.81
N SER A 162 6.64 7.11 8.96
CA SER A 162 5.26 7.11 9.49
C SER A 162 4.59 8.47 9.34
N LEU A 163 5.05 9.50 10.07
CA LEU A 163 4.31 10.76 10.18
C LEU A 163 4.31 11.59 8.89
N GLY A 164 5.45 11.71 8.21
CA GLY A 164 5.58 12.46 6.96
C GLY A 164 4.68 11.92 5.85
N PRO A 165 4.72 10.60 5.56
CA PRO A 165 3.85 9.94 4.58
C PRO A 165 2.36 9.92 4.94
N LEU A 166 2.00 10.07 6.22
CA LEU A 166 0.66 9.77 6.71
C LEU A 166 -0.43 10.60 6.03
N LEU A 167 -0.26 11.92 5.98
CA LEU A 167 -1.27 12.82 5.42
C LEU A 167 -1.48 12.56 3.91
N PRO A 168 -0.43 12.46 3.07
CA PRO A 168 -0.57 12.03 1.69
C PRO A 168 -1.23 10.66 1.53
N GLN A 169 -0.89 9.67 2.36
CA GLN A 169 -1.48 8.33 2.30
C GLN A 169 -2.98 8.33 2.64
N LEU A 170 -3.40 9.15 3.60
CA LEU A 170 -4.82 9.34 3.93
C LEU A 170 -5.59 9.91 2.72
N MET A 171 -5.04 10.92 2.04
CA MET A 171 -5.63 11.48 0.82
C MET A 171 -5.70 10.43 -0.31
N LEU A 172 -4.65 9.62 -0.45
CA LEU A 172 -4.61 8.54 -1.44
C LEU A 172 -5.64 7.45 -1.13
N CYS A 173 -5.96 7.16 0.13
CA CYS A 173 -7.04 6.23 0.49
C CYS A 173 -8.41 6.71 -0.03
N CYS A 174 -8.67 8.03 0.01
CA CYS A 174 -9.87 8.60 -0.59
C CYS A 174 -9.89 8.34 -2.10
N ALA A 175 -8.78 8.56 -2.80
CA ALA A 175 -8.67 8.28 -4.23
C ALA A 175 -8.88 6.79 -4.55
N VAL A 176 -8.32 5.88 -3.74
CA VAL A 176 -8.55 4.44 -3.86
C VAL A 176 -10.03 4.11 -3.76
N ALA A 177 -10.74 4.66 -2.77
CA ALA A 177 -12.17 4.40 -2.59
C ALA A 177 -13.00 4.91 -3.78
N VAL A 178 -12.70 6.11 -4.27
CA VAL A 178 -13.36 6.70 -5.45
C VAL A 178 -13.15 5.85 -6.69
N LEU A 179 -11.94 5.31 -6.90
CA LEU A 179 -11.63 4.41 -8.02
C LEU A 179 -12.23 3.01 -7.86
N ALA A 180 -12.33 2.51 -6.62
CA ALA A 180 -12.86 1.18 -6.34
C ALA A 180 -14.36 1.06 -6.66
N VAL A 181 -15.15 2.12 -6.43
CA VAL A 181 -16.61 2.11 -6.69
C VAL A 181 -16.95 1.76 -8.15
N PRO A 182 -16.47 2.49 -9.19
CA PRO A 182 -16.78 2.15 -10.58
C PRO A 182 -16.14 0.82 -11.00
N LEU A 183 -14.93 0.50 -10.53
CA LEU A 183 -14.27 -0.76 -10.86
C LEU A 183 -15.06 -1.98 -10.37
N ARG A 184 -15.59 -1.93 -9.14
CA ARG A 184 -16.43 -3.01 -8.60
C ARG A 184 -17.73 -3.17 -9.39
N ARG A 185 -18.32 -2.07 -9.87
CA ARG A 185 -19.53 -2.09 -10.71
C ARG A 185 -19.24 -2.70 -12.09
N LEU A 186 -18.15 -2.31 -12.73
CA LEU A 186 -17.74 -2.82 -14.05
C LEU A 186 -17.38 -4.31 -14.00
N LEU A 187 -16.74 -4.76 -12.93
CA LEU A 187 -16.32 -6.15 -12.74
C LEU A 187 -17.42 -7.03 -12.12
N LEU A 188 -18.65 -6.50 -11.98
CA LEU A 188 -19.80 -7.20 -11.40
C LEU A 188 -19.52 -7.83 -10.04
N VAL A 189 -18.67 -7.18 -9.24
CA VAL A 189 -18.36 -7.63 -7.87
C VAL A 189 -19.61 -7.40 -7.03
N SER A 190 -20.19 -8.48 -6.49
CA SER A 190 -21.35 -8.39 -5.60
C SER A 190 -21.07 -7.39 -4.47
N SER A 191 -21.87 -6.33 -4.46
CA SER A 191 -21.73 -5.16 -3.58
C SER A 191 -22.44 -5.35 -2.26
#